data_AF-A0A1L8QW54-F1
#
_entry.id   AF-A0A1L8QW54-F1
#
_cell.length_a   1.000
_cell.length_b   1.000
_cell.length_c   1.000
_cell.angle_alpha   90.00
_cell.angle_beta   90.00
_cell.angle_gamma   90.00
#
_symmetry.space_group_name_H-M   'P 1'
#
loop_
_entity.id
_entity.type
_entity.pdbx_description
1 polymer ?
#
loop_
_entity_poly.entity_id
_entity_poly.type
_entity_poly.pdbx_seq_one_letter_code
_entity_poly.pdbx_strand_id
1 'polypeptide(L)'
;MVLGTSLNDFLSETVFCWNDPSTFIPAMKQSVFLEPAFNLLLFFPLGIYLRYYFKFDWKKTLISAFLGSLFFELTQLTGLYFIYPRPYRLFDVNDLFHNTLGGMIGYWSAPLLTLFLPTREELDELSYEKGSEVTLVRRLVAFLIDWLIIGLVTFAMNVTTRLVSIPYEINSETFVGYFTQVVGYWVILNYFMKGQTFGKRAVKIQIVQTGKKNVSLVALGIRYGLFYLLPNIFGRGMGQLATGLNSSNHHIQQMALLLFFLISGYFLVFFLSLLTTIILRKKVFFYEKASHTHVESRMHVEIS
;
A
#
# COMPACT_ATOMS: atom_id res chain seq x y z
N MET A 1 11.74 -23.16 -33.00
CA MET A 1 13.11 -23.72 -32.98
C MET A 1 13.12 -25.03 -32.21
N VAL A 2 14.02 -25.97 -32.55
CA VAL A 2 14.23 -27.22 -31.80
C VAL A 2 15.36 -27.00 -30.79
N LEU A 3 15.24 -27.60 -29.61
CA LEU A 3 16.23 -27.54 -28.53
C LEU A 3 17.62 -27.97 -29.06
N GLY A 4 18.65 -27.14 -28.86
CA GLY A 4 20.03 -27.41 -29.30
C GLY A 4 20.46 -26.69 -30.59
N THR A 5 19.56 -25.94 -31.22
CA THR A 5 19.90 -25.05 -32.35
C THR A 5 20.85 -23.92 -31.93
N SER A 6 20.67 -23.35 -30.73
CA SER A 6 21.55 -22.28 -30.21
C SER A 6 23.04 -22.66 -30.15
N LEU A 7 23.36 -23.92 -29.86
CA LEU A 7 24.75 -24.39 -29.82
C LEU A 7 25.33 -24.52 -31.23
N ASN A 8 24.54 -25.03 -32.17
CA ASN A 8 24.97 -25.14 -33.57
C ASN A 8 25.15 -23.76 -34.20
N ASP A 9 24.24 -22.82 -33.90
CA ASP A 9 24.32 -21.44 -34.36
C ASP A 9 25.53 -20.73 -33.72
N PHE A 10 25.83 -20.99 -32.44
CA PHE A 10 27.06 -20.50 -31.82
C PHE A 10 28.31 -21.03 -32.51
N LEU A 11 28.38 -22.32 -32.78
CA LEU A 11 29.56 -22.93 -33.42
C LEU A 11 29.74 -22.52 -34.88
N SER A 12 28.66 -22.18 -35.60
CA SER A 12 28.71 -21.79 -37.01
C SER A 12 28.94 -20.30 -37.23
N GLU A 13 28.44 -19.44 -36.35
CA GLU A 13 28.43 -17.99 -36.54
C GLU A 13 29.42 -17.23 -35.65
N THR A 14 30.04 -17.89 -34.67
CA THR A 14 31.00 -17.23 -33.77
C THR A 14 32.35 -16.97 -34.44
N VAL A 15 32.98 -15.84 -34.10
CA VAL A 15 34.39 -15.57 -34.40
C VAL A 15 35.34 -16.20 -33.39
N PHE A 16 34.83 -16.92 -32.39
CA PHE A 16 35.61 -17.48 -31.29
C PHE A 16 36.58 -18.57 -31.78
N CYS A 17 37.85 -18.40 -31.46
CA CYS A 17 38.89 -19.41 -31.66
C CYS A 17 39.61 -19.67 -30.34
N TRP A 18 39.48 -20.89 -29.79
CA TRP A 18 40.07 -21.27 -28.50
C TRP A 18 41.58 -21.01 -28.43
N ASN A 19 42.30 -21.18 -29.54
CA ASN A 19 43.75 -21.02 -29.63
C ASN A 19 44.21 -19.57 -29.81
N ASP A 20 43.29 -18.61 -30.00
CA ASP A 20 43.62 -17.20 -30.18
C ASP A 20 42.82 -16.31 -29.20
N PRO A 21 43.44 -15.90 -28.09
CA PRO A 21 42.81 -15.04 -27.08
C PRO A 21 42.29 -13.70 -27.62
N SER A 22 42.82 -13.21 -28.75
CA SER A 22 42.38 -11.94 -29.35
C SER A 22 40.93 -12.01 -29.86
N THR A 23 40.41 -13.23 -30.10
CA THR A 23 39.05 -13.47 -30.59
C THR A 23 37.99 -13.50 -29.48
N PHE A 24 38.39 -13.56 -28.20
CA PHE A 24 37.46 -13.77 -27.07
C PHE A 24 36.54 -12.56 -26.86
N ILE A 25 37.11 -11.35 -26.78
CA ILE A 25 36.32 -10.12 -26.58
C ILE A 25 35.41 -9.85 -27.79
N PRO A 26 35.86 -9.97 -29.05
CA PRO A 26 34.99 -9.89 -30.22
C PRO A 26 33.83 -10.90 -30.17
N ALA A 27 34.10 -12.16 -29.81
CA ALA A 27 33.07 -13.19 -29.71
C ALA A 27 32.01 -12.87 -28.66
N MET A 28 32.40 -12.32 -27.50
CA MET A 28 31.47 -11.92 -26.44
C MET A 28 30.54 -10.76 -26.84
N LYS A 29 30.85 -10.02 -27.91
CA LYS A 29 30.01 -8.94 -28.42
C LYS A 29 29.00 -9.40 -29.48
N GLN A 30 29.07 -10.66 -29.92
CA GLN A 30 28.15 -11.19 -30.91
C GLN A 30 26.80 -11.56 -30.27
N SER A 31 25.71 -11.35 -31.00
CA SER A 31 24.35 -11.69 -30.54
C SER A 31 24.22 -13.15 -30.13
N VAL A 32 24.87 -14.06 -30.86
CA VAL A 32 24.85 -15.50 -30.61
C VAL A 32 25.46 -15.89 -29.26
N PHE A 33 26.34 -15.04 -28.69
CA PHE A 33 26.81 -15.17 -27.32
C PHE A 33 25.90 -14.44 -26.33
N LEU A 34 25.54 -13.19 -26.65
CA LEU A 34 24.83 -12.29 -25.76
C LEU A 34 23.42 -12.78 -25.41
N GLU A 35 22.69 -13.36 -26.36
CA GLU A 35 21.31 -13.80 -26.17
C GLU A 35 21.19 -14.92 -25.11
N PRO A 36 21.91 -16.07 -25.23
CA PRO A 36 21.98 -17.05 -24.15
C PRO A 36 22.51 -16.49 -22.82
N ALA A 37 23.55 -15.65 -22.87
CA ALA A 37 24.17 -15.09 -21.68
C ALA A 37 23.22 -14.17 -20.90
N PHE A 38 22.46 -13.31 -21.58
CA PHE A 38 21.48 -12.44 -20.94
C PHE A 38 20.27 -13.21 -20.41
N ASN A 39 19.82 -14.26 -21.09
CA ASN A 39 18.76 -15.14 -20.61
C ASN A 39 19.18 -15.86 -19.30
N LEU A 40 20.41 -16.38 -19.25
CA LEU A 40 20.99 -16.93 -18.03
C LEU A 40 21.03 -15.88 -16.91
N LEU A 41 21.52 -14.67 -17.22
CA LEU A 41 21.66 -13.59 -16.26
C LEU A 41 20.31 -13.07 -15.73
N LEU A 42 19.27 -13.05 -16.57
CA LEU A 42 17.94 -12.59 -16.20
C LEU A 42 17.32 -13.45 -15.09
N PHE A 43 17.48 -14.77 -15.21
CA PHE A 43 16.90 -15.72 -14.25
C PHE A 43 17.85 -16.06 -13.09
N PHE A 44 19.13 -15.69 -13.18
CA PHE A 44 20.11 -15.93 -12.12
C PHE A 44 19.70 -15.31 -10.76
N PRO A 45 19.34 -14.01 -10.65
CA PRO A 45 18.85 -13.43 -9.40
C PRO A 45 17.55 -14.08 -8.90
N LEU A 46 16.67 -14.49 -9.81
CA LEU A 46 15.42 -15.16 -9.45
C LEU A 46 15.71 -16.51 -8.76
N GLY A 47 16.67 -17.28 -9.28
CA GLY A 47 17.13 -18.53 -8.68
C GLY A 47 17.65 -18.37 -7.25
N ILE A 48 18.47 -17.34 -7.03
CA ILE A 48 18.98 -16.96 -5.71
C ILE A 48 17.81 -16.63 -4.78
N TYR A 49 16.91 -15.77 -5.25
CA TYR A 49 15.77 -15.29 -4.46
C TYR A 49 14.79 -16.41 -4.06
N LEU A 50 14.48 -17.32 -4.98
CA LEU A 50 13.61 -18.46 -4.69
C LEU A 50 14.20 -19.40 -3.62
N ARG A 51 15.53 -19.62 -3.65
CA ARG A 51 16.20 -20.43 -2.63
C ARG A 51 16.30 -19.69 -1.29
N TYR A 52 16.71 -18.43 -1.33
CA TYR A 52 16.99 -17.63 -0.13
C TYR A 52 15.72 -17.22 0.61
N TYR A 53 14.76 -16.61 -0.08
CA TYR A 53 13.54 -16.07 0.55
C TYR A 53 12.45 -17.14 0.71
N PHE A 54 12.15 -17.90 -0.36
CA PHE A 54 11.07 -18.88 -0.34
C PHE A 54 11.49 -20.28 0.14
N LYS A 55 12.78 -20.50 0.41
CA LYS A 55 13.33 -21.81 0.81
C LYS A 55 12.94 -22.95 -0.16
N PHE A 56 12.85 -22.65 -1.45
CA PHE A 56 12.55 -23.67 -2.45
C PHE A 56 13.68 -24.70 -2.51
N ASP A 57 13.32 -25.95 -2.71
CA ASP A 57 14.29 -26.98 -3.09
C ASP A 57 14.60 -26.88 -4.59
N TRP A 58 15.62 -27.60 -5.04
CA TRP A 58 16.07 -27.54 -6.44
C TRP A 58 14.96 -27.89 -7.44
N LYS A 59 14.00 -28.76 -7.07
CA LYS A 59 12.89 -29.14 -7.94
C LYS A 59 11.88 -28.00 -8.07
N LYS A 60 11.50 -27.40 -6.95
CA LYS A 60 10.60 -26.24 -6.93
C LYS A 60 11.22 -25.07 -7.68
N THR A 61 12.51 -24.79 -7.49
CA THR A 61 13.19 -23.72 -8.23
C THR A 61 13.26 -24.03 -9.72
N LEU A 62 13.56 -25.26 -10.12
CA LEU A 62 13.55 -25.68 -11.52
C LEU A 62 12.17 -25.45 -12.17
N ILE A 63 11.11 -25.93 -11.52
CA ILE A 63 9.74 -25.78 -12.01
C ILE A 63 9.35 -24.29 -12.08
N SER A 64 9.66 -23.50 -11.05
CA SER A 64 9.34 -22.07 -11.04
C SER A 64 10.13 -21.27 -12.08
N ALA A 65 11.41 -21.58 -12.29
CA ALA A 65 12.21 -20.95 -13.34
C ALA A 65 11.68 -21.31 -14.74
N PHE A 66 11.32 -22.58 -14.96
CA PHE A 66 10.70 -23.02 -16.20
C PHE A 66 9.35 -22.33 -16.46
N LEU A 67 8.46 -22.32 -15.46
CA LEU A 67 7.15 -21.67 -15.58
C LEU A 67 7.27 -20.15 -15.77
N GLY A 68 8.22 -19.52 -15.08
CA GLY A 68 8.53 -18.10 -15.26
C GLY A 68 9.02 -17.80 -16.67
N SER A 69 9.89 -18.65 -17.22
CA SER A 69 10.35 -18.49 -18.60
C SER A 69 9.23 -18.73 -19.60
N LEU A 70 8.41 -19.77 -19.40
CA LEU A 70 7.25 -20.05 -20.23
C LEU A 70 6.25 -18.88 -20.21
N PHE A 71 6.05 -18.27 -19.04
CA PHE A 71 5.21 -17.09 -18.90
C PHE A 71 5.73 -15.92 -19.76
N PHE A 72 7.03 -15.65 -19.74
CA PHE A 72 7.61 -14.59 -20.57
C PHE A 72 7.49 -14.89 -22.07
N GLU A 73 7.78 -16.12 -22.50
CA GLU A 73 7.65 -16.49 -23.90
C GLU A 73 6.21 -16.42 -24.41
N LEU A 74 5.23 -16.88 -23.62
CA LEU A 74 3.82 -16.74 -23.98
C LEU A 74 3.38 -15.28 -24.04
N THR A 75 3.89 -14.46 -23.12
CA THR A 75 3.62 -13.02 -23.08
C THR A 75 4.17 -12.32 -24.33
N GLN A 76 5.36 -12.70 -24.80
CA GLN A 76 5.96 -12.16 -26.01
C GLN A 76 5.28 -12.66 -27.29
N LEU A 77 5.01 -13.98 -27.36
CA LEU A 77 4.32 -14.62 -28.48
C LEU A 77 2.94 -13.99 -28.75
N THR A 78 2.21 -13.67 -27.68
CA THR A 78 0.89 -13.06 -27.76
C THR A 78 0.93 -11.53 -27.91
N GLY A 79 2.11 -10.90 -27.86
CA GLY A 79 2.24 -9.44 -27.94
C GLY A 79 1.62 -8.72 -26.74
N LEU A 80 1.96 -9.14 -25.52
CA LEU A 80 1.31 -8.74 -24.27
C LEU A 80 -0.20 -9.01 -24.30
N TYR A 81 -0.59 -10.25 -24.60
CA TYR A 81 -2.01 -10.65 -24.65
C TYR A 81 -2.85 -9.79 -25.62
N PHE A 82 -2.34 -9.61 -26.84
CA PHE A 82 -2.99 -8.88 -27.94
C PHE A 82 -3.11 -7.36 -27.73
N ILE A 83 -2.42 -6.78 -26.75
CA ILE A 83 -2.27 -5.32 -26.63
C ILE A 83 -1.50 -4.78 -27.85
N TYR A 84 -0.49 -5.51 -28.34
CA TYR A 84 0.23 -5.15 -29.55
C TYR A 84 -0.41 -5.76 -30.80
N PRO A 85 -0.78 -4.95 -31.81
CA PRO A 85 -1.54 -5.40 -32.98
C PRO A 85 -0.72 -6.24 -33.98
N ARG A 86 0.61 -6.33 -33.84
CA ARG A 86 1.50 -7.13 -34.69
C ARG A 86 2.64 -7.77 -33.88
N PRO A 87 2.39 -8.87 -33.13
CA PRO A 87 3.46 -9.64 -32.53
C PRO A 87 4.21 -10.40 -33.63
N TYR A 88 5.36 -9.90 -34.05
CA TYR A 88 6.29 -10.62 -34.93
C TYR A 88 7.45 -11.17 -34.09
N ARG A 89 7.15 -12.08 -33.14
CA ARG A 89 8.17 -12.84 -32.42
C ARG A 89 7.77 -14.32 -32.38
N LEU A 90 8.67 -15.17 -32.83
CA LEU A 90 8.48 -16.62 -32.79
C LEU A 90 8.82 -17.12 -31.39
N PHE A 91 8.10 -18.14 -30.95
CA PHE A 91 8.38 -18.83 -29.69
C PHE A 91 9.75 -19.51 -29.75
N ASP A 92 10.65 -19.18 -28.83
CA ASP A 92 11.98 -19.78 -28.75
C ASP A 92 12.10 -20.76 -27.57
N VAL A 93 12.35 -22.03 -27.90
CA VAL A 93 12.56 -23.10 -26.92
C VAL A 93 13.92 -22.97 -26.23
N ASN A 94 14.92 -22.41 -26.92
CA ASN A 94 16.25 -22.21 -26.35
C ASN A 94 16.20 -21.16 -25.23
N ASP A 95 15.34 -20.14 -25.35
CA ASP A 95 15.12 -19.14 -24.30
C ASP A 95 14.57 -19.79 -23.02
N LEU A 96 13.63 -20.75 -23.13
CA LEU A 96 13.17 -21.55 -21.98
C LEU A 96 14.33 -22.28 -21.31
N PHE A 97 15.20 -22.89 -22.11
CA PHE A 97 16.33 -23.64 -21.57
C PHE A 97 17.33 -22.72 -20.87
N HIS A 98 17.78 -21.64 -21.51
CA HIS A 98 18.75 -20.71 -20.94
C HIS A 98 18.22 -20.02 -19.69
N ASN A 99 16.98 -19.54 -19.69
CA ASN A 99 16.34 -18.94 -18.51
C ASN A 99 16.23 -19.95 -17.36
N THR A 100 15.77 -21.17 -17.65
CA THR A 100 15.66 -22.22 -16.63
C THR A 100 17.05 -22.56 -16.05
N LEU A 101 18.06 -22.70 -16.90
CA LEU A 101 19.44 -22.96 -16.48
C LEU A 101 19.99 -21.80 -15.64
N GLY A 102 19.69 -20.54 -16.01
CA GLY A 102 20.07 -19.35 -15.26
C GLY A 102 19.51 -19.38 -13.84
N GLY A 103 18.23 -19.75 -13.71
CA GLY A 103 17.57 -19.97 -12.42
C GLY A 103 18.24 -21.07 -11.59
N MET A 104 18.70 -22.15 -12.21
CA MET A 104 19.40 -23.23 -11.51
C MET A 104 20.83 -22.84 -11.08
N ILE A 105 21.56 -22.10 -11.92
CA ILE A 105 22.87 -21.55 -11.56
C ILE A 105 22.72 -20.55 -10.40
N GLY A 106 21.70 -19.70 -10.44
CA GLY A 106 21.31 -18.82 -9.33
C GLY A 106 21.02 -19.61 -8.05
N TYR A 107 20.22 -20.68 -8.16
CA TYR A 107 19.93 -21.57 -7.04
C TYR A 107 21.20 -22.15 -6.39
N TRP A 108 22.11 -22.70 -7.19
CA TRP A 108 23.32 -23.34 -6.67
C TRP A 108 24.33 -22.35 -6.11
N SER A 109 24.41 -21.14 -6.68
CA SER A 109 25.29 -20.07 -6.19
C SER A 109 24.73 -19.34 -4.95
N ALA A 110 23.43 -19.42 -4.68
CA ALA A 110 22.79 -18.70 -3.58
C ALA A 110 23.49 -18.87 -2.23
N PRO A 111 23.87 -20.08 -1.76
CA PRO A 111 24.53 -20.25 -0.47
C PRO A 111 25.84 -19.49 -0.32
N LEU A 112 26.56 -19.24 -1.42
CA LEU A 112 27.80 -18.45 -1.42
C LEU A 112 27.50 -16.96 -1.44
N LEU A 113 26.52 -16.53 -2.23
CA LEU A 113 26.18 -15.11 -2.42
C LEU A 113 25.37 -14.52 -1.26
N THR A 114 24.63 -15.36 -0.53
CA THR A 114 23.80 -14.94 0.59
C THR A 114 24.52 -15.04 1.93
N LEU A 115 25.81 -15.41 1.96
CA LEU A 115 26.61 -15.50 3.21
C LEU A 115 26.62 -14.20 4.01
N PHE A 116 26.55 -13.06 3.33
CA PHE A 116 26.57 -11.72 3.94
C PHE A 116 25.16 -11.11 4.07
N LEU A 117 24.12 -11.82 3.64
CA LEU A 117 22.74 -11.34 3.78
C LEU A 117 22.16 -11.81 5.12
N PRO A 118 21.27 -11.01 5.75
CA PRO A 118 20.56 -11.42 6.96
C PRO A 118 19.85 -12.76 6.75
N THR A 119 19.60 -13.52 7.81
CA THR A 119 18.78 -14.72 7.67
C THR A 119 17.33 -14.35 7.34
N ARG A 120 16.53 -15.30 6.82
CA ARG A 120 15.10 -15.04 6.59
C ARG A 120 14.41 -14.71 7.91
N GLU A 121 14.79 -15.41 8.97
CA GLU A 121 14.29 -15.20 10.33
C GLU A 121 14.57 -13.75 10.79
N GLU A 122 15.79 -13.26 10.58
CA GLU A 122 16.14 -11.84 10.84
C GLU A 122 15.37 -10.86 9.94
N LEU A 123 15.13 -11.20 8.67
CA LEU A 123 14.30 -10.36 7.79
C LEU A 123 12.83 -10.33 8.24
N ASP A 124 12.29 -11.45 8.67
CA ASP A 124 10.93 -11.57 9.21
C ASP A 124 10.83 -10.78 10.54
N GLU A 125 11.85 -10.83 11.41
CA GLU A 125 11.94 -10.03 12.64
C GLU A 125 12.08 -8.52 12.36
N LEU A 126 12.96 -8.11 11.45
CA LEU A 126 13.10 -6.70 11.04
C LEU A 126 11.82 -6.15 10.38
N SER A 127 11.12 -7.00 9.63
CA SER A 127 9.82 -6.67 9.05
C SER A 127 8.73 -6.61 10.12
N TYR A 128 8.85 -7.42 11.17
CA TYR A 128 7.97 -7.43 12.33
C TYR A 128 8.14 -6.20 13.21
N GLU A 129 9.37 -5.82 13.56
CA GLU A 129 9.64 -4.59 14.33
C GLU A 129 9.04 -3.38 13.60
N LYS A 130 9.23 -3.30 12.27
CA LYS A 130 8.61 -2.27 11.42
C LYS A 130 7.09 -2.41 11.30
N GLY A 131 6.55 -3.62 11.36
CA GLY A 131 5.11 -3.93 11.28
C GLY A 131 4.35 -3.78 12.61
N SER A 132 5.07 -3.79 13.73
CA SER A 132 4.56 -3.53 15.08
C SER A 132 4.20 -2.05 15.24
N GLU A 133 4.96 -1.16 14.58
CA GLU A 133 4.66 0.26 14.53
C GLU A 133 3.55 0.55 13.52
N VAL A 134 2.50 1.23 13.98
CA VAL A 134 1.40 1.65 13.10
C VAL A 134 1.82 2.89 12.32
N THR A 135 2.31 2.67 11.09
CA THR A 135 2.72 3.74 10.17
C THR A 135 1.55 4.66 9.79
N LEU A 136 1.87 5.91 9.41
CA LEU A 136 0.89 6.87 8.92
C LEU A 136 0.16 6.37 7.67
N VAL A 137 0.86 5.67 6.76
CA VAL A 137 0.28 5.09 5.55
C VAL A 137 -0.81 4.09 5.92
N ARG A 138 -0.58 3.21 6.90
CA ARG A 138 -1.56 2.23 7.37
C ARG A 138 -2.79 2.89 7.98
N ARG A 139 -2.61 3.99 8.73
CA ARG A 139 -3.72 4.82 9.25
C ARG A 139 -4.50 5.48 8.12
N LEU A 140 -3.81 5.98 7.08
CA LEU A 140 -4.44 6.60 5.91
C LEU A 140 -5.24 5.57 5.10
N VAL A 141 -4.70 4.37 4.86
CA VAL A 141 -5.43 3.30 4.16
C VAL A 141 -6.68 2.90 4.94
N ALA A 142 -6.58 2.73 6.27
CA ALA A 142 -7.76 2.48 7.10
C ALA A 142 -8.82 3.59 6.96
N PHE A 143 -8.38 4.85 6.99
CA PHE A 143 -9.23 6.02 6.83
C PHE A 143 -9.93 6.04 5.46
N LEU A 144 -9.21 5.76 4.36
CA LEU A 144 -9.79 5.72 3.02
C LEU A 144 -10.82 4.59 2.88
N ILE A 145 -10.54 3.41 3.43
CA ILE A 145 -11.49 2.29 3.43
C ILE A 145 -12.74 2.63 4.25
N ASP A 146 -12.57 3.22 5.44
CA ASP A 146 -13.69 3.63 6.29
C ASP A 146 -14.59 4.64 5.54
N TRP A 147 -14.02 5.64 4.88
CA TRP A 147 -14.79 6.62 4.09
C TRP A 147 -15.45 6.03 2.84
N LEU A 148 -14.78 5.10 2.16
CA LEU A 148 -15.37 4.38 1.03
C LEU A 148 -16.61 3.60 1.50
N ILE A 149 -16.50 2.87 2.61
CA ILE A 149 -17.61 2.09 3.17
C ILE A 149 -18.77 3.00 3.59
N ILE A 150 -18.46 4.08 4.32
CA ILE A 150 -19.45 5.08 4.70
C ILE A 150 -20.16 5.65 3.46
N GLY A 151 -19.40 6.03 2.43
CA GLY A 151 -19.94 6.57 1.18
C GLY A 151 -20.86 5.58 0.45
N LEU A 152 -20.44 4.31 0.34
CA LEU A 152 -21.25 3.25 -0.26
C LEU A 152 -22.54 2.98 0.53
N VAL A 153 -22.47 2.98 1.87
CA VAL A 153 -23.65 2.79 2.74
C VAL A 153 -24.61 3.96 2.60
N THR A 154 -24.11 5.20 2.64
CA THR A 154 -24.94 6.40 2.46
C THR A 154 -25.56 6.45 1.07
N PHE A 155 -24.82 6.07 0.02
CA PHE A 155 -25.35 5.98 -1.34
C PHE A 155 -26.47 4.93 -1.44
N ALA A 156 -26.22 3.71 -0.96
CA ALA A 156 -27.21 2.63 -0.97
C ALA A 156 -28.48 3.03 -0.22
N MET A 157 -28.36 3.62 0.98
CA MET A 157 -29.50 4.08 1.76
C MET A 157 -30.32 5.15 1.03
N ASN A 158 -29.67 6.14 0.40
CA ASN A 158 -30.38 7.18 -0.36
C ASN A 158 -31.07 6.62 -1.61
N VAL A 159 -30.48 5.62 -2.28
CA VAL A 159 -31.15 4.91 -3.38
C VAL A 159 -32.38 4.18 -2.86
N THR A 160 -32.27 3.46 -1.73
CA THR A 160 -33.40 2.74 -1.13
C THR A 160 -34.53 3.68 -0.71
N THR A 161 -34.26 4.79 -0.03
CA THR A 161 -35.32 5.72 0.39
C THR A 161 -36.05 6.32 -0.81
N ARG A 162 -35.35 6.61 -1.90
CA ARG A 162 -35.93 7.06 -3.18
C ARG A 162 -36.78 6.00 -3.86
N LEU A 163 -36.34 4.73 -3.87
CA LEU A 163 -37.09 3.63 -4.46
C LEU A 163 -38.39 3.30 -3.68
N VAL A 164 -38.37 3.48 -2.36
CA VAL A 164 -39.53 3.19 -1.48
C VAL A 164 -40.39 4.44 -1.26
N SER A 165 -40.10 5.56 -1.94
CA SER A 165 -40.84 6.83 -1.83
C SER A 165 -40.96 7.37 -0.40
N ILE A 166 -39.95 7.09 0.44
CA ILE A 166 -39.87 7.65 1.78
C ILE A 166 -39.36 9.09 1.62
N PRO A 167 -40.07 10.12 2.14
CA PRO A 167 -39.66 11.53 2.05
C PRO A 167 -38.54 11.84 3.07
N TYR A 168 -37.50 11.01 3.09
CA TYR A 168 -36.35 11.13 3.97
C TYR A 168 -35.08 10.94 3.15
N GLU A 169 -34.27 11.99 3.07
CA GLU A 169 -32.95 11.95 2.45
C GLU A 169 -31.87 11.99 3.54
N ILE A 170 -30.91 11.07 3.47
CA ILE A 170 -29.77 11.06 4.38
C ILE A 170 -28.80 12.13 3.90
N ASN A 171 -28.94 13.32 4.46
CA ASN A 171 -28.09 14.46 4.15
C ASN A 171 -27.00 14.66 5.22
N SER A 172 -25.81 14.16 4.95
CA SER A 172 -24.60 14.35 5.77
C SER A 172 -24.06 15.79 5.74
N GLU A 173 -24.57 16.66 4.88
CA GLU A 173 -24.27 18.09 4.89
C GLU A 173 -25.02 18.84 5.98
N THR A 174 -26.06 18.27 6.58
CA THR A 174 -26.71 18.86 7.76
C THR A 174 -25.89 18.58 9.03
N PHE A 175 -25.98 19.47 10.04
CA PHE A 175 -25.27 19.24 11.30
C PHE A 175 -25.73 17.94 11.97
N VAL A 176 -27.05 17.71 12.01
CA VAL A 176 -27.65 16.51 12.61
C VAL A 176 -27.23 15.26 11.85
N GLY A 177 -27.22 15.28 10.51
CA GLY A 177 -26.77 14.16 9.68
C GLY A 177 -25.30 13.84 9.93
N TYR A 178 -24.42 14.84 9.86
CA TYR A 178 -22.99 14.67 10.12
C TYR A 178 -22.72 14.16 11.55
N PHE A 179 -23.38 14.75 12.55
CA PHE A 179 -23.24 14.35 13.95
C PHE A 179 -23.67 12.88 14.15
N THR A 180 -24.83 12.51 13.61
CA THR A 180 -25.37 11.14 13.70
C THR A 180 -24.43 10.14 13.03
N GLN A 181 -23.90 10.48 11.86
CA GLN A 181 -22.93 9.67 11.13
C GLN A 181 -21.64 9.47 11.93
N VAL A 182 -21.11 10.55 12.52
CA VAL A 182 -19.87 10.48 13.30
C VAL A 182 -20.07 9.68 14.58
N VAL A 183 -21.14 9.94 15.33
CA VAL A 183 -21.43 9.20 16.56
C VAL A 183 -21.72 7.73 16.25
N GLY A 184 -22.56 7.44 15.25
CA GLY A 184 -22.92 6.08 14.86
C GLY A 184 -21.73 5.25 14.41
N TYR A 185 -20.93 5.77 13.47
CA TYR A 185 -19.82 5.01 12.88
C TYR A 185 -18.52 5.08 13.71
N TRP A 186 -18.11 6.27 14.14
CA TRP A 186 -16.81 6.41 14.78
C TRP A 186 -16.83 6.12 16.27
N VAL A 187 -17.95 6.37 16.96
CA VAL A 187 -18.06 6.15 18.42
C VAL A 187 -18.74 4.81 18.71
N ILE A 188 -19.99 4.63 18.26
CA ILE A 188 -20.83 3.49 18.63
C ILE A 188 -20.32 2.19 17.99
N LEU A 189 -20.20 2.14 16.66
CA LEU A 189 -19.69 0.95 15.96
C LEU A 189 -18.29 0.58 16.46
N ASN A 190 -17.42 1.57 16.65
CA ASN A 190 -16.06 1.36 17.10
C ASN A 190 -15.99 0.80 18.53
N TYR A 191 -16.87 1.24 19.42
CA TYR A 191 -17.01 0.68 20.76
C TYR A 191 -17.43 -0.80 20.72
N PHE A 192 -18.46 -1.14 19.95
CA PHE A 192 -18.92 -2.53 19.80
C PHE A 192 -17.87 -3.42 19.12
N MET A 193 -17.08 -2.87 18.21
CA MET A 193 -15.97 -3.54 17.55
C MET A 193 -14.65 -3.46 18.36
N LYS A 194 -14.71 -3.16 19.66
CA LYS A 194 -13.56 -3.15 20.59
C LYS A 194 -12.37 -2.30 20.10
N GLY A 195 -12.63 -1.10 19.58
CA GLY A 195 -11.58 -0.20 19.09
C GLY A 195 -11.31 -0.31 17.58
N GLN A 196 -12.09 -1.11 16.85
CA GLN A 196 -11.92 -1.30 15.41
C GLN A 196 -13.04 -0.62 14.60
N THR A 197 -12.73 -0.31 13.34
CA THR A 197 -13.71 0.00 12.28
C THR A 197 -13.43 -0.96 11.12
N PHE A 198 -14.24 -0.95 10.08
CA PHE A 198 -14.03 -1.85 8.94
C PHE A 198 -12.66 -1.64 8.28
N GLY A 199 -12.25 -0.39 8.06
CA GLY A 199 -10.94 -0.03 7.54
C GLY A 199 -9.81 -0.39 8.48
N LYS A 200 -9.95 -0.13 9.79
CA LYS A 200 -8.94 -0.55 10.78
C LYS A 200 -8.79 -2.07 10.83
N ARG A 201 -9.88 -2.82 10.69
CA ARG A 201 -9.86 -4.29 10.63
C ARG A 201 -9.17 -4.78 9.36
N ALA A 202 -9.42 -4.15 8.21
CA ALA A 202 -8.78 -4.50 6.94
C ALA A 202 -7.25 -4.38 7.01
N VAL A 203 -6.74 -3.35 7.70
CA VAL A 203 -5.29 -3.18 7.90
C VAL A 203 -4.80 -3.73 9.24
N LYS A 204 -5.59 -4.50 10.00
CA LYS A 204 -5.21 -5.11 11.29
C LYS A 204 -4.71 -4.12 12.37
N ILE A 205 -5.33 -2.94 12.50
CA ILE A 205 -5.06 -1.99 13.60
C ILE A 205 -6.28 -1.87 14.53
N GLN A 206 -6.06 -1.34 15.73
CA GLN A 206 -7.11 -1.06 16.69
C GLN A 206 -6.77 0.15 17.58
N ILE A 207 -7.81 0.82 18.07
CA ILE A 207 -7.68 1.86 19.09
C ILE A 207 -7.76 1.20 20.46
N VAL A 208 -6.77 1.48 21.29
CA VAL A 208 -6.72 1.05 22.69
C VAL A 208 -6.70 2.26 23.61
N GLN A 209 -7.15 2.06 24.84
CA GLN A 209 -7.12 3.10 25.88
C GLN A 209 -6.10 2.72 26.95
N THR A 210 -5.26 3.67 27.35
CA THR A 210 -4.24 3.43 28.38
C THR A 210 -4.91 3.03 29.70
N GLY A 211 -4.47 1.92 30.30
CA GLY A 211 -4.96 1.45 31.60
C GLY A 211 -6.34 0.80 31.60
N LYS A 212 -6.95 0.51 30.43
CA LYS A 212 -8.23 -0.21 30.33
C LYS A 212 -8.14 -1.38 29.36
N LYS A 213 -8.85 -2.48 29.68
CA LYS A 213 -8.95 -3.66 28.81
C LYS A 213 -9.63 -3.36 27.48
N ASN A 214 -10.67 -2.53 27.49
CA ASN A 214 -11.41 -2.09 26.31
C ASN A 214 -11.48 -0.56 26.29
N VAL A 215 -11.55 0.00 25.08
CA VAL A 215 -11.77 1.44 24.89
C VAL A 215 -13.16 1.85 25.38
N SER A 216 -13.25 2.94 26.14
CA SER A 216 -14.52 3.48 26.63
C SER A 216 -15.21 4.38 25.61
N LEU A 217 -16.55 4.44 25.67
CA LEU A 217 -17.35 5.36 24.84
C LEU A 217 -16.92 6.82 25.02
N VAL A 218 -16.61 7.23 26.25
CA VAL A 218 -16.14 8.60 26.55
C VAL A 218 -14.82 8.90 25.84
N ALA A 219 -13.86 7.97 25.87
CA ALA A 219 -12.58 8.14 25.20
C ALA A 219 -12.75 8.25 23.68
N LEU A 220 -13.61 7.41 23.08
CA LEU A 220 -13.94 7.51 21.65
C LEU A 220 -14.67 8.83 21.32
N GLY A 221 -15.60 9.26 22.17
CA GLY A 221 -16.31 10.52 22.05
C GLY A 221 -15.37 11.72 22.07
N ILE A 222 -14.42 11.77 23.01
CA ILE A 222 -13.39 12.83 23.06
C ILE A 222 -12.51 12.77 21.80
N ARG A 223 -12.02 11.57 21.45
CA ARG A 223 -11.13 11.38 20.28
C ARG A 223 -11.77 11.88 19.00
N TYR A 224 -12.98 11.41 18.69
CA TYR A 224 -13.68 11.71 17.45
C TYR A 224 -14.43 13.04 17.49
N GLY A 225 -14.80 13.52 18.67
CA GLY A 225 -15.29 14.89 18.86
C GLY A 225 -14.23 15.91 18.48
N LEU A 226 -12.99 15.73 18.97
CA LEU A 226 -11.87 16.60 18.61
C LEU A 226 -11.45 16.46 17.15
N PHE A 227 -11.52 15.24 16.59
CA PHE A 227 -11.04 14.99 15.23
C PHE A 227 -12.06 15.33 14.13
N TYR A 228 -13.36 15.09 14.34
CA TYR A 228 -14.42 15.29 13.33
C TYR A 228 -15.39 16.40 13.69
N LEU A 229 -15.97 16.39 14.90
CA LEU A 229 -17.05 17.32 15.25
C LEU A 229 -16.54 18.76 15.42
N LEU A 230 -15.39 18.95 16.07
CA LEU A 230 -14.82 20.27 16.31
C LEU A 230 -14.46 20.98 14.97
N PRO A 231 -13.75 20.35 14.02
CA PRO A 231 -13.54 20.95 12.70
C PRO A 231 -14.83 21.21 11.91
N ASN A 232 -15.85 20.35 12.05
CA ASN A 232 -17.13 20.55 11.36
C ASN A 232 -17.92 21.75 11.92
N ILE A 233 -17.99 21.88 13.25
CA ILE A 233 -18.61 23.02 13.94
C ILE A 233 -17.87 24.31 13.53
N PHE A 234 -16.55 24.27 13.51
CA PHE A 234 -15.72 25.37 13.05
C PHE A 234 -16.05 25.77 11.60
N GLY A 235 -16.01 24.82 10.67
CA GLY A 235 -16.27 25.09 9.26
C GLY A 235 -17.66 25.68 9.00
N ARG A 236 -18.68 25.19 9.71
CA ARG A 236 -20.04 25.75 9.65
C ARG A 236 -20.11 27.15 10.25
N GLY A 237 -19.46 27.38 11.39
CA GLY A 237 -19.36 28.70 12.01
C GLY A 237 -18.72 29.71 11.06
N MET A 238 -17.64 29.33 10.37
CA MET A 238 -16.98 30.15 9.36
C MET A 238 -17.90 30.45 8.16
N GLY A 239 -18.67 29.47 7.69
CA GLY A 239 -19.67 29.68 6.64
C GLY A 239 -20.75 30.70 7.04
N GLN A 240 -21.23 30.66 8.29
CA GLN A 240 -22.20 31.63 8.81
C GLN A 240 -21.57 33.01 9.01
N LEU A 241 -20.31 33.10 9.43
CA LEU A 241 -19.62 34.39 9.53
C LEU A 241 -19.42 35.03 8.16
N ALA A 242 -19.17 34.24 7.11
CA ALA A 242 -19.02 34.76 5.75
C ALA A 242 -20.28 35.49 5.25
N THR A 243 -21.49 35.05 5.64
CA THR A 243 -22.72 35.79 5.31
C THR A 243 -22.82 37.09 6.10
N GLY A 244 -22.39 37.09 7.36
CA GLY A 244 -22.28 38.31 8.19
C GLY A 244 -21.28 39.32 7.64
N LEU A 245 -20.15 38.88 7.07
CA LEU A 245 -19.14 39.72 6.42
C LEU A 245 -19.67 40.44 5.17
N ASN A 246 -20.64 39.83 4.49
CA ASN A 246 -21.31 40.39 3.31
C ASN A 246 -22.57 41.20 3.65
N SER A 247 -22.89 41.37 4.94
CA SER A 247 -24.08 42.12 5.34
C SER A 247 -23.91 43.63 5.13
N SER A 248 -24.97 44.30 4.67
CA SER A 248 -24.98 45.77 4.52
C SER A 248 -25.02 46.52 5.86
N ASN A 249 -25.29 45.80 6.96
CA ASN A 249 -25.33 46.37 8.30
C ASN A 249 -23.91 46.40 8.88
N HIS A 250 -23.36 47.61 9.03
CA HIS A 250 -21.98 47.80 9.47
C HIS A 250 -21.66 47.15 10.83
N HIS A 251 -22.63 47.12 11.76
CA HIS A 251 -22.43 46.49 13.07
C HIS A 251 -22.32 44.96 12.96
N ILE A 252 -23.13 44.34 12.10
CA ILE A 252 -23.08 42.89 11.86
C ILE A 252 -21.78 42.54 11.14
N GLN A 253 -21.38 43.34 10.16
CA GLN A 253 -20.13 43.15 9.44
C GLN A 253 -18.90 43.25 10.35
N GLN A 254 -18.82 44.28 11.21
CA GLN A 254 -17.72 44.45 12.17
C GLN A 254 -17.66 43.31 13.20
N MET A 255 -18.82 42.90 13.74
CA MET A 255 -18.90 41.77 14.66
C MET A 255 -18.44 40.47 13.98
N ALA A 256 -18.88 40.23 12.74
CA ALA A 256 -18.49 39.06 11.96
C ALA A 256 -16.98 39.05 11.67
N LEU A 257 -16.37 40.20 11.36
CA LEU A 257 -14.92 40.34 11.18
C LEU A 257 -14.15 39.96 12.45
N LEU A 258 -14.56 40.49 13.61
CA LEU A 258 -13.92 40.19 14.88
C LEU A 258 -13.99 38.70 15.22
N LEU A 259 -15.18 38.11 15.10
CA LEU A 259 -15.38 36.67 15.33
C LEU A 259 -14.60 35.81 14.33
N PHE A 260 -14.53 36.22 13.07
CA PHE A 260 -13.78 35.53 12.02
C PHE A 260 -12.28 35.43 12.38
N PHE A 261 -11.66 36.53 12.80
CA PHE A 261 -10.24 36.52 13.19
C PHE A 261 -9.98 35.71 14.46
N LEU A 262 -10.84 35.83 15.48
CA LEU A 262 -10.70 35.06 16.72
C LEU A 262 -10.80 33.55 16.46
N ILE A 263 -11.82 33.13 15.71
CA ILE A 263 -12.07 31.73 15.40
C ILE A 263 -10.98 31.19 14.48
N SER A 264 -10.59 31.94 13.44
CA SER A 264 -9.49 31.55 12.53
C SER A 264 -8.15 31.43 13.25
N GLY A 265 -7.83 32.34 14.18
CA GLY A 265 -6.61 32.28 14.98
C GLY A 265 -6.53 31.01 15.82
N TYR A 266 -7.62 30.64 16.51
CA TYR A 266 -7.71 29.40 17.26
C TYR A 266 -7.49 28.16 16.35
N PHE A 267 -8.13 28.14 15.17
CA PHE A 267 -8.00 27.01 14.26
C PHE A 267 -6.63 26.92 13.59
N LEU A 268 -5.98 28.06 13.34
CA LEU A 268 -4.60 28.10 12.88
C LEU A 268 -3.67 27.42 13.90
N VAL A 269 -3.83 27.72 15.19
CA VAL A 269 -3.06 27.04 16.26
C VAL A 269 -3.34 25.54 16.28
N PHE A 270 -4.60 25.14 16.14
CA PHE A 270 -4.97 23.72 16.03
C PHE A 270 -4.29 23.04 14.84
N PHE A 271 -4.35 23.64 13.64
CA PHE A 271 -3.75 23.08 12.44
C PHE A 271 -2.22 23.02 12.51
N LEU A 272 -1.57 24.06 13.05
CA LEU A 272 -0.13 24.07 13.32
C LEU A 272 0.26 22.96 14.31
N SER A 273 -0.55 22.69 15.34
CA SER A 273 -0.30 21.58 16.27
C SER A 273 -0.36 20.20 15.59
N LEU A 274 -1.26 20.04 14.62
CA LEU A 274 -1.39 18.81 13.83
C LEU A 274 -0.23 18.66 12.84
N LEU A 275 0.12 19.73 12.12
CA LEU A 275 1.25 19.76 11.20
C LEU A 275 2.58 19.48 11.91
N THR A 276 2.84 20.13 13.04
CA THR A 276 4.07 19.89 13.81
C THR A 276 4.15 18.44 14.29
N THR A 277 3.03 17.82 14.65
CA THR A 277 3.00 16.39 15.03
C THR A 277 3.38 15.50 13.84
N ILE A 278 2.87 15.79 12.63
CA ILE A 278 3.18 15.03 11.41
C ILE A 278 4.64 15.23 10.98
N ILE A 279 5.10 16.50 10.89
CA ILE A 279 6.44 16.87 10.41
C ILE A 279 7.51 16.35 11.36
N LEU A 280 7.32 16.55 12.68
CA LEU A 280 8.25 16.06 13.70
C LEU A 280 8.11 14.55 13.96
N ARG A 281 7.28 13.84 13.18
CA ARG A 281 6.98 12.41 13.32
C ARG A 281 6.68 12.01 14.76
N LYS A 282 6.00 12.89 15.52
CA LYS A 282 5.62 12.60 16.90
C LYS A 282 4.62 11.44 16.89
N LYS A 283 4.84 10.45 17.76
CA LYS A 283 4.05 9.21 17.78
C LYS A 283 2.60 9.39 18.26
N VAL A 284 2.26 10.53 18.85
CA VAL A 284 0.97 10.77 19.52
C VAL A 284 0.36 12.10 19.07
N PHE A 285 -0.86 12.06 18.54
CA PHE A 285 -1.60 13.27 18.18
C PHE A 285 -2.28 13.93 19.40
N PHE A 286 -2.63 15.21 19.30
CA PHE A 286 -3.30 15.94 20.38
C PHE A 286 -4.61 15.25 20.84
N TYR A 287 -5.45 14.82 19.91
CA TYR A 287 -6.71 14.13 20.22
C TYR A 287 -6.48 12.74 20.85
N GLU A 288 -5.34 12.10 20.57
CA GLU A 288 -4.92 10.83 21.19
C GLU A 288 -4.51 11.06 22.64
N LYS A 289 -3.71 12.11 22.87
CA LYS A 289 -3.31 12.54 24.21
C LYS A 289 -4.53 12.92 25.06
N ALA A 290 -5.46 13.71 24.52
CA ALA A 290 -6.66 14.18 25.23
C ALA A 290 -7.64 13.05 25.58
N SER A 291 -7.70 12.00 24.76
CA SER A 291 -8.58 10.85 25.00
C SER A 291 -7.90 9.69 25.77
N HIS A 292 -6.61 9.80 26.06
CA HIS A 292 -5.78 8.71 26.56
C HIS A 292 -5.88 7.45 25.69
N THR A 293 -5.94 7.63 24.36
CA THR A 293 -6.02 6.53 23.39
C THR A 293 -4.84 6.54 22.44
N HIS A 294 -4.43 5.38 21.98
CA HIS A 294 -3.41 5.22 20.94
C HIS A 294 -3.80 4.08 19.99
N VAL A 295 -3.15 4.01 18.83
CA VAL A 295 -3.42 2.98 17.83
C VAL A 295 -2.32 1.93 17.89
N GLU A 296 -2.71 0.66 18.03
CA GLU A 296 -1.81 -0.48 18.09
C GLU A 296 -2.02 -1.43 16.90
N SER A 297 -0.94 -2.13 16.53
CA SER A 297 -0.97 -3.21 15.53
C SER A 297 -1.54 -4.48 16.17
N ARG A 298 -2.50 -5.12 15.52
CA ARG A 298 -3.07 -6.42 15.93
C ARG A 298 -2.42 -7.60 15.19
N MET A 299 -1.23 -7.41 14.62
CA MET A 299 -0.49 -8.54 14.08
C MET A 299 0.04 -9.36 15.27
N HIS A 300 -0.69 -10.41 15.64
CA HIS A 300 -0.23 -11.42 16.59
C HIS A 300 0.63 -12.44 15.86
N VAL A 301 1.75 -12.77 16.50
CA VAL A 301 2.62 -13.88 16.16
C VAL A 301 1.93 -15.14 16.66
N GLU A 302 1.57 -16.06 15.76
CA GLU A 302 1.56 -17.48 16.15
C GLU A 302 3.03 -17.89 16.17
N ILE A 303 3.61 -17.97 17.36
CA ILE A 303 4.89 -18.65 17.54
C ILE A 303 4.54 -20.13 17.42
N SER A 304 4.67 -20.67 16.21
CA SER A 304 4.61 -22.11 15.94
C SER A 304 6.00 -22.70 16.01
#